data_AF-A0A8S2U762-F1
#
_entry.id   AF-A0A8S2U762-F1
#
_cell.length_a   1.000
_cell.length_b   1.000
_cell.length_c   1.000
_cell.angle_alpha   90.00
_cell.angle_beta   90.00
_cell.angle_gamma   90.00
#
_symmetry.space_group_name_H-M   'P 1'
#
loop_
_entity.id
_entity.type
_entity.pdbx_description
1 polymer ?
#
loop_
_entity_poly.entity_id
_entity_poly.type
_entity_poly.pdbx_seq_one_letter_code
_entity_poly.pdbx_strand_id
1 'polypeptide(L)'
;MSTEDNLSTEFSPKTESIDKEQRRLLLLNDSNYGIVLCFLEKFRSVLDLPNYSLQRLEDHLINYEERNAVPARLIDYHFILLKRLSLAKNTQREKFDSIITKFASRFDLNDGDHLAAAGYLQAEINVKIRILKVN
;
A
#
# COMPACT_ATOMS: atom_id res chain seq x y z
N MET A 1 12.50 -6.67 49.10
CA MET A 1 12.34 -8.09 48.73
C MET A 1 10.99 -8.19 48.02
N SER A 2 10.85 -7.67 46.80
CA SER A 2 11.45 -8.12 45.52
C SER A 2 10.94 -9.50 45.12
N THR A 3 10.00 -9.53 44.18
CA THR A 3 10.21 -10.10 42.83
C THR A 3 9.08 -9.65 41.92
N GLU A 4 9.43 -8.82 40.95
CA GLU A 4 8.65 -8.51 39.76
C GLU A 4 8.75 -9.73 38.83
N ASP A 5 7.62 -10.38 38.56
CA ASP A 5 7.56 -11.40 37.51
C ASP A 5 7.46 -10.70 36.15
N ASN A 6 8.63 -10.52 35.54
CA ASN A 6 8.79 -10.14 34.14
C ASN A 6 8.23 -11.24 33.24
N LEU A 7 6.99 -11.08 32.79
CA LEU A 7 6.43 -11.88 31.70
C LEU A 7 7.06 -11.41 30.38
N SER A 8 8.22 -11.99 30.06
CA SER A 8 8.87 -11.83 28.76
C SER A 8 8.06 -12.62 27.72
N THR A 9 7.23 -11.94 26.95
CA THR A 9 6.54 -12.53 25.80
C THR A 9 7.58 -12.92 24.76
N GLU A 10 7.85 -14.23 24.62
CA GLU A 10 8.74 -14.77 23.60
C GLU A 10 8.23 -14.40 22.20
N PHE A 11 8.99 -13.56 21.50
CA PHE A 11 8.76 -13.24 20.10
C PHE A 11 9.11 -14.48 19.25
N SER A 12 8.09 -15.18 18.74
CA SER A 12 8.27 -16.39 17.93
C SER A 12 8.36 -16.03 16.44
N PRO A 13 9.54 -16.14 15.80
CA PRO A 13 9.73 -15.78 14.38
C PRO A 13 8.95 -16.68 13.40
N LYS A 14 8.41 -17.81 13.87
CA LYS A 14 7.57 -18.70 13.04
C LYS A 14 6.22 -18.07 12.74
N THR A 15 5.63 -17.32 13.68
CA THR A 15 4.28 -16.76 13.53
C THR A 15 4.24 -15.63 12.49
N GLU A 16 5.26 -14.76 12.47
CA GLU A 16 5.36 -13.68 11.46
C GLU A 16 5.57 -14.22 10.05
N SER A 17 6.36 -15.30 9.90
CA SER A 17 6.59 -15.91 8.59
C SER A 17 5.32 -16.51 7.97
N ILE A 18 4.42 -17.04 8.82
CA ILE A 18 3.16 -17.64 8.41
C ILE A 18 2.16 -16.55 7.99
N ASP A 19 2.09 -15.45 8.74
CA ASP A 19 1.23 -14.31 8.44
C ASP A 19 1.62 -13.63 7.12
N LYS A 20 2.92 -13.47 6.86
CA LYS A 20 3.44 -12.91 5.61
C LYS A 20 3.07 -13.72 4.37
N GLU A 21 3.23 -15.04 4.44
CA GLU A 21 2.89 -15.94 3.33
C GLU A 21 1.37 -15.95 3.09
N GLN A 22 0.56 -15.92 4.14
CA GLN A 22 -0.90 -15.80 4.00
C GLN A 22 -1.31 -14.49 3.31
N ARG A 23 -0.73 -13.36 3.71
CA ARG A 23 -0.96 -12.06 3.05
C ARG A 23 -0.57 -12.10 1.58
N ARG A 24 0.55 -12.75 1.26
CA ARG A 24 1.00 -12.95 -0.12
C ARG A 24 -0.01 -13.77 -0.92
N LEU A 25 -0.50 -14.88 -0.38
CA LEU A 25 -1.50 -15.71 -1.05
C LEU A 25 -2.82 -14.96 -1.27
N LEU A 26 -3.27 -14.16 -0.30
CA LEU A 26 -4.46 -13.31 -0.45
C LEU A 26 -4.26 -12.27 -1.57
N LEU A 27 -3.08 -11.64 -1.62
CA LEU A 27 -2.72 -10.67 -2.65
C LEU A 27 -2.71 -11.33 -4.05
N LEU A 28 -2.08 -12.49 -4.19
CA LEU A 28 -2.01 -13.23 -5.46
C LEU A 28 -3.38 -13.71 -5.97
N ASN A 29 -4.33 -13.94 -5.06
CA ASN A 29 -5.70 -14.31 -5.40
C ASN A 29 -6.62 -13.09 -5.66
N ASP A 30 -6.15 -11.86 -5.46
CA ASP A 30 -6.94 -10.65 -5.73
C ASP A 30 -6.88 -10.29 -7.23
N SER A 31 -8.04 -10.39 -7.90
CA SER A 31 -8.18 -10.02 -9.31
C SER A 31 -7.76 -8.57 -9.62
N ASN A 32 -7.98 -7.63 -8.69
CA ASN A 32 -7.56 -6.24 -8.84
C ASN A 32 -6.04 -6.13 -8.85
N TYR A 33 -5.35 -6.97 -8.07
CA TYR A 33 -3.89 -7.01 -8.07
C TYR A 33 -3.36 -7.49 -9.42
N GLY A 34 -3.96 -8.53 -9.99
CA GLY A 34 -3.63 -9.00 -11.35
C GLY A 34 -3.76 -7.89 -12.41
N ILE A 35 -4.80 -7.07 -12.34
CA ILE A 35 -4.98 -5.91 -13.23
C ILE A 35 -3.85 -4.89 -13.05
N VAL A 36 -3.49 -4.56 -11.81
CA VAL A 36 -2.39 -3.64 -11.49
C VAL A 36 -1.06 -4.18 -12.02
N LEU A 37 -0.79 -5.49 -11.90
CA LEU A 37 0.41 -6.13 -12.43
C LEU A 37 0.51 -6.02 -13.95
N CYS A 38 -0.56 -6.38 -14.67
CA CYS A 38 -0.63 -6.26 -16.13
C CYS A 38 -0.44 -4.81 -16.60
N PHE A 39 -1.05 -3.86 -15.89
CA PHE A 39 -0.89 -2.44 -16.16
C PHE A 39 0.56 -1.98 -15.97
N LEU A 40 1.18 -2.33 -14.84
CA LEU A 40 2.55 -1.94 -14.54
C LEU A 40 3.54 -2.57 -15.54
N GLU A 41 3.35 -3.84 -15.90
CA GLU A 41 4.19 -4.51 -16.91
C GLU A 41 4.16 -3.78 -18.26
N LYS A 42 2.97 -3.35 -18.71
CA LYS A 42 2.79 -2.67 -19.99
C LYS A 42 3.21 -1.21 -19.99
N PHE A 43 2.99 -0.49 -18.88
CA PHE A 43 3.08 0.97 -18.85
C PHE A 43 4.21 1.53 -17.96
N ARG A 44 4.97 0.71 -17.24
CA ARG A 44 6.08 1.18 -16.36
C ARG A 44 7.08 2.11 -17.05
N SER A 45 7.40 1.88 -18.32
CA SER A 45 8.32 2.72 -19.09
C SER A 45 7.73 4.10 -19.37
N VAL A 46 6.43 4.16 -19.64
CA VAL A 46 5.70 5.41 -19.90
C VAL A 46 5.48 6.18 -18.60
N LEU A 47 5.32 5.50 -17.46
CA LEU A 47 5.10 6.10 -16.15
C LEU A 47 6.38 6.63 -15.47
N ASP A 48 7.53 6.60 -16.15
CA ASP A 48 8.83 6.92 -15.55
C ASP A 48 9.13 6.06 -14.30
N LEU A 49 8.68 4.80 -14.34
CA LEU A 49 8.93 3.79 -13.31
C LEU A 49 9.71 2.58 -13.87
N PRO A 50 10.76 2.78 -14.71
CA PRO A 50 11.40 1.68 -15.43
C PRO A 50 12.01 0.61 -14.51
N ASN A 51 12.35 0.99 -13.27
CA ASN A 51 12.96 0.12 -12.26
C ASN A 51 11.99 -0.35 -11.15
N TYR A 52 10.68 -0.18 -11.35
CA TYR A 52 9.67 -0.67 -10.42
C TYR A 52 9.12 -2.02 -10.90
N SER A 53 9.79 -3.09 -10.48
CA SER A 53 9.40 -4.46 -10.83
C SER A 53 8.12 -4.86 -10.09
N LEU A 54 7.43 -5.86 -10.66
CA LEU A 54 6.24 -6.46 -10.05
C LEU A 54 6.54 -7.00 -8.64
N GLN A 55 7.69 -7.66 -8.46
CA GLN A 55 8.17 -8.12 -7.16
C GLN A 55 8.36 -6.97 -6.16
N ARG A 56 8.87 -5.81 -6.59
CA ARG A 56 9.02 -4.65 -5.70
C ARG A 56 7.67 -4.08 -5.27
N LEU A 57 6.68 -4.12 -6.15
CA LEU A 57 5.31 -3.71 -5.78
C LEU A 57 4.73 -4.66 -4.74
N GLU A 58 4.87 -5.98 -4.95
CA GLU A 58 4.48 -7.01 -3.98
C GLU A 58 5.13 -6.76 -2.62
N ASP A 59 6.46 -6.60 -2.59
CA ASP A 59 7.21 -6.34 -1.37
C ASP A 59 6.74 -5.07 -0.65
N HIS A 60 6.40 -4.01 -1.38
CA HIS A 60 5.92 -2.77 -0.78
C HIS A 60 4.49 -2.87 -0.25
N LEU A 61 3.65 -3.70 -0.86
CA LEU A 61 2.29 -3.94 -0.42
C LEU A 61 2.21 -4.91 0.76
N ILE A 62 3.19 -5.78 0.96
CA ILE A 62 3.17 -6.76 2.07
C ILE A 62 3.99 -6.28 3.28
N ASN A 63 5.12 -5.59 3.06
CA ASN A 63 6.09 -5.29 4.13
C ASN A 63 5.96 -3.89 4.76
N TYR A 64 4.85 -3.18 4.56
CA TYR A 64 4.71 -1.82 5.08
C TYR A 64 4.57 -1.78 6.61
N GLU A 65 4.02 -2.84 7.22
CA GLU A 65 3.86 -2.96 8.68
C GLU A 65 5.19 -3.17 9.40
N GLU A 66 6.06 -4.05 8.89
CA GLU A 66 7.41 -4.28 9.42
C GLU A 66 8.23 -2.97 9.46
N ARG A 67 7.97 -2.06 8.52
CA ARG A 67 8.71 -0.80 8.37
C ARG A 67 8.06 0.36 9.11
N ASN A 68 6.86 0.18 9.66
CA ASN A 68 5.98 1.22 10.22
C ASN A 68 5.94 2.49 9.35
N ALA A 69 6.04 2.32 8.03
CA ALA A 69 6.20 3.41 7.08
C ALA A 69 5.81 2.94 5.68
N VAL A 70 5.12 3.81 4.95
CA VAL A 70 4.78 3.55 3.55
C VAL A 70 6.05 3.69 2.70
N PRO A 71 6.41 2.68 1.89
CA PRO A 71 7.59 2.79 1.04
C PRO A 71 7.48 3.99 0.10
N ALA A 72 8.53 4.81 0.07
CA ALA A 72 8.63 6.00 -0.77
C ALA A 72 8.20 5.75 -2.22
N ARG A 73 8.66 4.65 -2.82
CA ARG A 73 8.30 4.31 -4.21
C ARG A 73 6.83 3.99 -4.42
N LEU A 74 6.15 3.45 -3.40
CA LEU A 74 4.70 3.21 -3.48
C LEU A 74 3.94 4.54 -3.48
N ILE A 75 4.37 5.50 -2.65
CA ILE A 75 3.86 6.88 -2.68
C ILE A 75 4.09 7.50 -4.06
N ASP A 76 5.31 7.39 -4.59
CA ASP A 76 5.67 7.99 -5.87
C ASP A 76 4.84 7.39 -7.01
N TYR A 77 4.59 6.08 -6.97
CA TYR A 77 3.71 5.40 -7.92
C TYR A 77 2.29 5.98 -7.89
N HIS A 78 1.68 6.11 -6.70
CA HIS A 78 0.37 6.77 -6.57
C HIS A 78 0.39 8.22 -7.07
N PHE A 79 1.42 8.99 -6.74
CA PHE A 79 1.53 10.38 -7.18
C PHE A 79 1.63 10.52 -8.70
N ILE A 80 2.36 9.63 -9.37
CA ILE A 80 2.48 9.64 -10.83
C ILE A 80 1.10 9.40 -11.47
N LEU A 81 0.35 8.42 -10.97
CA LEU A 81 -1.02 8.15 -11.45
C LEU A 81 -1.94 9.34 -11.19
N LEU A 82 -1.95 9.88 -9.97
CA LEU A 82 -2.79 11.02 -9.60
C LEU A 82 -2.44 12.29 -10.39
N LYS A 83 -1.15 12.54 -10.67
CA LYS A 83 -0.72 13.67 -11.50
C LYS A 83 -1.20 13.52 -12.94
N ARG A 84 -1.16 12.31 -13.50
CA ARG A 84 -1.69 12.02 -14.85
C ARG A 84 -3.20 12.22 -14.94
N LEU A 85 -3.93 11.86 -13.88
CA LEU A 85 -5.36 12.16 -13.74
C LEU A 85 -5.66 13.64 -13.44
N SER A 86 -4.64 14.51 -13.39
CA SER A 86 -4.76 15.93 -13.02
C SER A 86 -5.28 16.19 -11.59
N LEU A 87 -5.24 15.19 -10.71
CA LEU A 87 -5.78 15.25 -9.34
C LEU A 87 -4.77 15.68 -8.28
N ALA A 88 -3.47 15.58 -8.59
CA ALA A 88 -2.38 15.99 -7.69
C ALA A 88 -1.47 17.06 -8.33
N LYS A 89 -2.01 17.90 -9.23
CA LYS A 89 -1.27 19.02 -9.83
C LYS A 89 -0.77 19.95 -8.71
N ASN A 90 0.52 20.26 -8.71
CA ASN A 90 1.19 21.14 -7.74
C ASN A 90 1.09 20.70 -6.27
N THR A 91 0.75 19.42 -6.01
CA THR A 91 0.62 18.95 -4.64
C THR A 91 1.92 18.37 -4.13
N GLN A 92 2.25 18.70 -2.89
CA GLN A 92 3.46 18.26 -2.22
C GLN A 92 3.24 16.87 -1.57
N ARG A 93 4.32 16.14 -1.35
CA ARG A 93 4.30 14.76 -0.88
C ARG A 93 3.73 14.63 0.53
N GLU A 94 3.92 15.67 1.34
CA GLU A 94 3.43 15.80 2.71
C GLU A 94 1.91 15.80 2.79
N LYS A 95 1.23 16.09 1.67
CA LYS A 95 -0.24 16.04 1.56
C LYS A 95 -0.77 14.72 1.01
N PHE A 96 0.09 13.69 0.88
CA PHE A 96 -0.26 12.40 0.27
C PHE A 96 -1.57 11.84 0.80
N ASP A 97 -1.69 11.69 2.12
CA ASP A 97 -2.88 11.12 2.76
C ASP A 97 -4.14 11.92 2.41
N SER A 98 -4.07 13.25 2.46
CA SER A 98 -5.23 14.08 2.10
C SER A 98 -5.66 13.90 0.63
N ILE A 99 -4.71 13.76 -0.30
CA ILE A 99 -5.02 13.60 -1.72
C ILE A 99 -5.56 12.20 -1.99
N ILE A 100 -4.93 11.16 -1.43
CA ILE A 100 -5.31 9.78 -1.69
C ILE A 100 -6.68 9.48 -1.09
N THR A 101 -7.00 10.03 0.08
CA THR A 101 -8.35 9.98 0.66
C THR A 101 -9.36 10.67 -0.25
N LYS A 102 -9.10 11.91 -0.69
CA LYS A 102 -9.99 12.63 -1.62
C LYS A 102 -10.19 11.89 -2.95
N PHE A 103 -9.14 11.24 -3.44
CA PHE A 103 -9.21 10.40 -4.62
C PHE A 103 -10.12 9.21 -4.34
N ALA A 104 -9.84 8.42 -3.31
CA ALA A 104 -10.62 7.25 -2.95
C ALA A 104 -12.10 7.59 -2.80
N SER A 105 -12.45 8.64 -2.05
CA SER A 105 -13.84 9.09 -1.88
C SER A 105 -14.57 9.45 -3.18
N ARG A 106 -13.86 9.77 -4.27
CA ARG A 106 -14.49 10.01 -5.59
C ARG A 106 -14.88 8.74 -6.32
N PHE A 107 -14.21 7.62 -6.04
CA PHE A 107 -14.42 6.35 -6.74
C PHE A 107 -15.17 5.34 -5.88
N ASP A 108 -14.88 5.31 -4.59
CA ASP A 108 -15.55 4.49 -3.59
C ASP A 108 -15.58 5.23 -2.25
N LEU A 109 -16.80 5.54 -1.78
CA LEU A 109 -16.97 6.29 -0.54
C LEU A 109 -16.46 5.53 0.68
N ASN A 110 -16.58 4.19 0.70
CA ASN A 110 -16.12 3.37 1.81
C ASN A 110 -14.59 3.37 1.90
N ASP A 111 -13.90 3.25 0.75
CA ASP A 111 -12.44 3.35 0.71
C ASP A 111 -11.97 4.74 1.16
N GLY A 112 -12.71 5.78 0.77
CA GLY A 112 -12.50 7.14 1.24
C GLY A 112 -12.64 7.30 2.75
N ASP A 113 -13.74 6.82 3.32
CA ASP A 113 -14.02 6.90 4.75
C ASP A 113 -13.01 6.07 5.56
N HIS A 114 -12.66 4.88 5.06
CA HIS A 114 -11.62 4.05 5.67
C HIS A 114 -10.27 4.76 5.71
N LEU A 115 -9.85 5.38 4.61
CA LEU A 115 -8.61 6.16 4.57
C LEU A 115 -8.67 7.41 5.44
N ALA A 116 -9.83 8.07 5.55
CA ALA A 116 -10.00 9.22 6.42
C ALA A 116 -9.86 8.84 7.90
N ALA A 117 -10.29 7.63 8.28
CA ALA A 117 -10.21 7.13 9.65
C ALA A 117 -8.82 6.55 10.00
N ALA A 118 -8.24 5.73 9.11
CA ALA A 118 -7.02 4.97 9.39
C ALA A 118 -5.73 5.61 8.85
N GLY A 119 -5.84 6.48 7.84
CA GLY A 119 -4.69 6.94 7.05
C GLY A 119 -4.16 5.86 6.10
N TYR A 120 -3.34 6.26 5.12
CA TYR A 120 -2.89 5.31 4.08
C TYR A 120 -1.97 4.22 4.64
N LEU A 121 -1.15 4.52 5.66
CA LEU A 121 -0.25 3.53 6.24
C LEU A 121 -1.02 2.32 6.79
N GLN A 122 -2.06 2.58 7.58
CA GLN A 122 -2.84 1.55 8.27
C GLN A 122 -3.99 0.99 7.44
N ALA A 123 -4.24 1.55 6.24
CA ALA A 123 -5.28 1.04 5.35
C ALA A 123 -5.00 -0.40 4.93
N GLU A 124 -6.07 -1.18 4.78
CA GLU A 124 -5.99 -2.55 4.31
C GLU A 124 -5.36 -2.64 2.89
N ILE A 125 -4.66 -3.74 2.61
CA ILE A 125 -3.98 -3.97 1.31
C ILE A 125 -4.97 -3.89 0.13
N ASN A 126 -6.15 -4.47 0.28
CA ASN A 126 -7.23 -4.44 -0.72
C ASN A 126 -7.64 -3.00 -1.09
N VAL A 127 -7.70 -2.05 -0.14
CA VAL A 127 -7.98 -0.63 -0.36
C VAL A 127 -6.86 -0.02 -1.22
N LYS A 128 -5.59 -0.27 -0.85
CA LYS A 128 -4.43 0.22 -1.62
C LYS A 128 -4.43 -0.30 -3.06
N ILE A 129 -4.75 -1.59 -3.26
CA ILE A 129 -4.85 -2.21 -4.59
C ILE A 129 -6.01 -1.60 -5.39
N ARG A 130 -7.20 -1.45 -4.80
CA ARG A 130 -8.35 -0.84 -5.50
C ARG A 130 -8.02 0.55 -5.97
N ILE A 131 -7.35 1.35 -5.15
CA ILE A 131 -6.87 2.69 -5.52
C ILE A 131 -5.85 2.65 -6.67
N LEU A 132 -4.94 1.67 -6.69
CA LEU A 132 -4.00 1.47 -7.79
C LEU A 132 -4.68 1.01 -9.09
N LYS A 133 -5.79 0.28 -8.98
CA LYS A 133 -6.53 -0.24 -10.12
C LYS A 133 -7.28 0.86 -10.86
N VAL A 134 -7.86 1.81 -10.11
CA VAL A 134 -8.71 2.87 -10.67
C VAL A 134 -7.91 3.68 -11.69
N ASN A 135 -8.13 3.32 -12.95
CA ASN A 135 -7.77 4.02 -14.19
C ASN A 135 -9.05 4.25 -14.97
#